data_AF-A0A453BYS6-F1
#
_entry.id   AF-A0A453BYS6-F1
#
_cell.length_a   1.000
_cell.length_b   1.000
_cell.length_c   1.000
_cell.angle_alpha   90.00
_cell.angle_beta   90.00
_cell.angle_gamma   90.00
#
_symmetry.space_group_name_H-M   'P 1'
#
loop_
_entity.id
_entity.type
_entity.pdbx_description
1 polymer ?
#
loop_
_entity_poly.entity_id
_entity_poly.type
_entity_poly.pdbx_seq_one_letter_code
_entity_poly.pdbx_strand_id
1 'polypeptide(L)'
;MNAKSGANKTDDKGAEAKYTNHSLDEVASMVCATVSVFDTKVQNTFRDFEECNILRPFMGDTIKEIAKACQTLEGKDSSPTAVKMLHALHSEMTKLYILRLCSWMRVTTKEVSKHETWVTLSTLERNKSPYAISCLPLEFREITISAMDRIELMIFNLRNETAKSYDITRQLQEIHESVRLAFLNSFRDFAGYLGTFGAELAQSRSNKENNHVQNGYMNGTDRESSASMDGDLHKKLLVVLSNIGYCKAELSDQLYNKYRHIWSPIRDNDERSADMRDLVTSFSGLEDKVLDQYTFAKSNVIRNAAHNYLLDSGIHWGAAPVVKGIRDATLDLLHILVAVHAEVYSGARPLLEKTMKILVEGLVDIFLSLFYENKAKDLRTLDANGFCQLMLELEYFETVLNTYFSTEAQQALKSLQESLLEKACESGSEDAASDDKQVPSVSPDDLLALAQQHGSDLLQGELERTRLNIACFMEPTLQSGSKTSAYSSYQAPAPHHPQAQVSSPSFRRQQASSNSPIVSRRRR
;
A
#
# COMPACT_ATOMS: atom_id res chain seq x y z
N MET A 1 -80.39 58.12 61.34
CA MET A 1 -79.69 58.26 62.63
C MET A 1 -78.65 57.15 62.73
N ASN A 2 -77.39 57.56 62.98
CA ASN A 2 -76.29 56.88 63.68
C ASN A 2 -75.91 55.43 63.31
N ALA A 3 -74.65 54.99 63.38
CA ALA A 3 -73.32 55.55 63.46
C ALA A 3 -72.38 54.32 63.47
N LYS A 4 -71.19 54.43 62.89
CA LYS A 4 -70.12 53.42 63.00
C LYS A 4 -69.55 53.34 64.43
N SER A 5 -69.08 52.15 64.81
CA SER A 5 -67.81 51.84 65.51
C SER A 5 -67.83 50.32 65.79
N GLY A 6 -66.86 49.47 65.48
CA GLY A 6 -65.42 49.65 65.36
C GLY A 6 -64.72 48.76 66.40
N ALA A 7 -64.29 47.56 66.02
CA ALA A 7 -63.31 46.78 66.80
C ALA A 7 -62.58 45.79 65.88
N ASN A 8 -61.35 46.15 65.52
CA ASN A 8 -60.32 45.24 64.99
C ASN A 8 -59.95 44.19 66.06
N LYS A 9 -59.75 42.94 65.63
CA LYS A 9 -58.51 42.21 65.93
C LYS A 9 -58.26 41.07 64.96
N THR A 10 -56.98 40.98 64.64
CA THR A 10 -56.23 40.27 63.60
C THR A 10 -56.14 38.75 63.77
N ASP A 11 -55.70 38.12 62.66
CA ASP A 11 -54.79 36.95 62.59
C ASP A 11 -55.36 35.51 62.47
N ASP A 12 -55.31 35.00 61.22
CA ASP A 12 -54.22 34.12 60.73
C ASP A 12 -54.61 32.73 60.17
N LYS A 13 -53.94 32.42 59.05
CA LYS A 13 -53.71 31.14 58.35
C LYS A 13 -54.84 30.43 57.59
N GLY A 14 -54.81 30.64 56.28
CA GLY A 14 -55.24 29.70 55.24
C GLY A 14 -54.69 30.10 53.88
N ALA A 15 -53.36 30.11 53.74
CA ALA A 15 -52.70 30.45 52.47
C ALA A 15 -52.87 29.30 51.47
N GLU A 16 -53.92 29.36 50.65
CA GLU A 16 -53.96 28.65 49.37
C GLU A 16 -52.81 29.15 48.50
N ALA A 17 -51.97 28.21 48.08
CA ALA A 17 -50.91 28.46 47.11
C ALA A 17 -51.52 29.04 45.83
N LYS A 18 -51.20 30.30 45.54
CA LYS A 18 -51.50 30.95 44.25
C LYS A 18 -50.75 30.21 43.14
N TYR A 19 -51.41 29.26 42.48
CA TYR A 19 -51.03 28.88 41.13
C TYR A 19 -51.27 30.10 40.24
N THR A 20 -50.20 30.68 39.69
CA THR A 20 -50.32 31.73 38.68
C THR A 20 -50.89 31.11 37.42
N ASN A 21 -52.08 31.57 37.01
CA ASN A 21 -52.70 31.17 35.76
C ASN A 21 -51.94 31.80 34.58
N HIS A 22 -50.80 31.22 34.22
CA HIS A 22 -50.12 31.54 32.97
C HIS A 22 -51.03 31.18 31.80
N SER A 23 -51.09 32.05 30.79
CA SER A 23 -51.78 31.71 29.56
C SER A 23 -51.03 30.59 28.83
N LEU A 24 -51.73 29.77 28.04
CA LEU A 24 -51.10 28.74 27.21
C LEU A 24 -50.02 29.33 26.28
N ASP A 25 -50.22 30.56 25.80
CA ASP A 25 -49.27 31.28 24.96
C ASP A 25 -48.01 31.71 25.73
N GLU A 26 -48.16 32.15 26.99
CA GLU A 26 -47.01 32.46 27.86
C GLU A 26 -46.19 31.19 28.14
N VAL A 27 -46.85 30.08 28.46
CA VAL A 27 -46.16 28.80 28.70
C VAL A 27 -45.47 28.31 27.42
N ALA A 28 -46.13 28.39 26.26
CA ALA A 28 -45.54 28.03 24.98
C ALA A 28 -44.32 28.90 24.65
N SER A 29 -44.39 30.20 24.90
CA SER A 29 -43.27 31.14 24.70
C SER A 29 -42.08 30.82 25.61
N MET A 30 -42.33 30.57 26.91
CA MET A 30 -41.28 30.17 27.85
C MET A 30 -40.61 28.85 27.46
N VAL A 31 -41.39 27.86 26.99
CA VAL A 31 -40.86 26.58 26.52
C VAL A 31 -39.98 26.80 25.28
N CYS A 32 -40.44 27.56 24.29
CA CYS A 32 -39.65 27.88 23.09
C CYS A 32 -38.35 28.62 23.43
N ALA A 33 -38.39 29.60 24.33
CA ALA A 33 -37.19 30.32 24.78
C ALA A 33 -36.20 29.39 25.49
N THR A 34 -36.69 28.47 26.34
CA THR A 34 -35.85 27.49 27.03
C THR A 34 -35.19 26.53 26.05
N VAL A 35 -35.94 26.02 25.06
CA VAL A 35 -35.41 25.16 23.99
C VAL A 35 -34.36 25.90 23.17
N SER A 36 -34.54 27.19 22.87
CA SER A 36 -33.56 28.00 22.13
C SER A 36 -32.23 28.20 22.89
N VAL A 37 -32.29 28.46 24.20
CA VAL A 37 -31.08 28.56 25.03
C VAL A 37 -30.36 27.22 25.12
N PHE A 38 -31.11 26.13 25.27
CA PHE A 38 -30.56 24.77 25.28
C PHE A 38 -29.87 24.44 23.94
N ASP A 39 -30.55 24.70 22.83
CA ASP A 39 -30.03 24.51 21.47
C ASP A 39 -28.67 25.19 21.28
N THR A 40 -28.59 26.49 21.59
CA THR A 40 -27.34 27.26 21.51
C THR A 40 -26.21 26.64 22.34
N LYS A 41 -26.51 26.21 23.56
CA LYS A 41 -25.51 25.64 24.48
C LYS A 41 -24.99 24.28 24.00
N VAL A 42 -25.88 23.43 23.49
CA VAL A 42 -25.51 22.11 22.96
C VAL A 42 -24.68 22.27 21.68
N GLN A 43 -25.11 23.13 20.76
CA GLN A 43 -24.37 23.42 19.52
C GLN A 43 -22.92 23.87 19.79
N ASN A 44 -22.74 24.84 20.69
CA ASN A 44 -21.40 25.34 21.04
C ASN A 44 -20.55 24.23 21.68
N THR A 45 -21.12 23.44 22.58
CA THR A 45 -20.41 22.32 23.23
C THR A 45 -19.96 21.27 22.21
N PHE A 46 -20.82 20.90 21.26
CA PHE A 46 -20.48 19.95 20.20
C PHE A 46 -19.45 20.50 19.21
N ARG A 47 -19.37 21.82 19.03
CA ARG A 47 -18.37 22.46 18.17
C ARG A 47 -17.00 22.52 18.85
N ASP A 48 -16.97 22.91 20.11
CA ASP A 48 -15.75 23.22 20.85
C ASP A 48 -15.10 21.99 21.51
N PHE A 49 -15.77 20.83 21.48
CA PHE A 49 -15.24 19.60 22.06
C PHE A 49 -13.89 19.21 21.42
N GLU A 50 -12.94 18.67 22.17
CA GLU A 50 -11.66 18.19 21.62
C GLU A 50 -11.81 16.95 20.70
N GLU A 51 -10.91 16.78 19.74
CA GLU A 51 -10.98 15.67 18.78
C GLU A 51 -10.78 14.29 19.42
N CYS A 52 -9.92 14.20 20.44
CA CYS A 52 -9.65 12.95 21.19
C CYS A 52 -10.91 12.35 21.85
N ASN A 53 -11.96 13.15 21.95
CA ASN A 53 -13.19 12.82 22.63
C ASN A 53 -14.36 12.50 21.68
N ILE A 54 -14.17 12.67 20.36
CA ILE A 54 -15.21 12.39 19.34
C ILE A 54 -15.65 10.92 19.41
N LEU A 55 -14.73 10.01 19.73
CA LEU A 55 -15.04 8.60 19.91
C LEU A 55 -15.61 8.24 21.30
N ARG A 56 -15.89 9.18 22.18
CA ARG A 56 -16.45 8.82 23.48
C ARG A 56 -17.96 8.54 23.41
N PRO A 57 -18.52 7.64 24.24
CA PRO A 57 -19.95 7.31 24.19
C PRO A 57 -20.87 8.52 24.41
N PHE A 58 -20.46 9.48 25.25
CA PHE A 58 -21.30 10.61 25.64
C PHE A 58 -21.77 11.48 24.46
N MET A 59 -21.01 11.56 23.36
CA MET A 59 -21.43 12.32 22.17
C MET A 59 -22.70 11.69 21.56
N GLY A 60 -22.65 10.37 21.34
CA GLY A 60 -23.80 9.62 20.82
C GLY A 60 -24.92 9.52 21.86
N ASP A 61 -24.60 9.39 23.14
CA ASP A 61 -25.62 9.30 24.19
C ASP A 61 -26.37 10.62 24.38
N THR A 62 -25.71 11.78 24.24
CA THR A 62 -26.39 13.08 24.25
C THR A 62 -27.39 13.20 23.11
N ILE A 63 -27.02 12.77 21.90
CA ILE A 63 -27.94 12.74 20.74
C ILE A 63 -29.13 11.80 21.02
N LYS A 64 -28.90 10.62 21.59
CA LYS A 64 -29.98 9.70 21.99
C LYS A 64 -30.92 10.31 23.04
N GLU A 65 -30.40 11.06 24.00
CA GLU A 65 -31.24 11.75 25.00
C GLU A 65 -32.08 12.86 24.35
N ILE A 66 -31.56 13.59 23.37
CA ILE A 66 -32.35 14.55 22.57
C ILE A 66 -33.45 13.81 21.80
N ALA A 67 -33.14 12.68 21.14
CA ALA A 67 -34.12 11.87 20.44
C ALA A 67 -35.26 11.37 21.36
N LYS A 68 -34.92 10.91 22.57
CA LYS A 68 -35.92 10.51 23.59
C LYS A 68 -36.78 11.69 24.03
N ALA A 69 -36.21 12.88 24.17
CA ALA A 69 -36.95 14.08 24.49
C ALA A 69 -37.96 14.44 23.38
N CYS A 70 -37.56 14.32 22.11
CA CYS A 70 -38.47 14.48 20.96
C CYS A 70 -39.67 13.53 21.04
N GLN A 71 -39.42 12.23 21.24
CA GLN A 71 -40.47 11.20 21.34
C GLN A 71 -41.43 11.45 22.52
N THR A 72 -40.89 11.90 23.65
CA THR A 72 -41.70 12.17 24.86
C THR A 72 -42.63 13.37 24.67
N LEU A 73 -42.20 14.39 23.93
CA LEU A 73 -43.00 15.59 23.67
C LEU A 73 -44.02 15.38 22.55
N GLU A 74 -43.74 14.52 21.56
CA GLU A 74 -44.74 14.10 20.56
C GLU A 74 -45.92 13.36 21.17
N GLY A 75 -45.68 12.53 22.21
CA GLY A 75 -46.73 11.72 22.85
C GLY A 75 -47.62 12.48 23.83
N LYS A 76 -47.39 13.78 24.04
CA LYS A 76 -48.16 14.65 24.94
C LYS A 76 -48.68 15.83 24.12
N ASP A 77 -49.84 16.41 24.45
CA ASP A 77 -50.42 17.60 23.80
C ASP A 77 -49.54 18.86 23.96
N SER A 78 -48.34 18.82 23.40
CA SER A 78 -47.27 19.80 23.55
C SER A 78 -47.31 20.79 22.40
N SER A 79 -46.73 21.97 22.60
CA SER A 79 -46.62 22.99 21.54
C SER A 79 -45.96 22.42 20.27
N PRO A 80 -46.63 22.44 19.10
CA PRO A 80 -46.08 21.95 17.84
C PRO A 80 -44.77 22.64 17.44
N THR A 81 -44.61 23.91 17.84
CA THR A 81 -43.41 24.70 17.58
C THR A 81 -42.22 24.18 18.38
N ALA A 82 -42.41 23.84 19.65
CA ALA A 82 -41.35 23.29 20.51
C ALA A 82 -40.88 21.91 20.03
N VAL A 83 -41.83 21.06 19.59
CA VAL A 83 -41.53 19.75 18.99
C VAL A 83 -40.71 19.91 17.71
N LYS A 84 -41.08 20.84 16.82
CA LYS A 84 -40.30 21.14 15.60
C LYS A 84 -38.89 21.64 15.91
N MET A 85 -38.72 22.52 16.91
CA MET A 85 -37.40 23.02 17.31
C MET A 85 -36.49 21.91 17.85
N LEU A 86 -37.03 20.98 18.65
CA LEU A 86 -36.24 19.86 19.18
C LEU A 86 -35.85 18.84 18.10
N HIS A 87 -36.72 18.56 17.13
CA HIS A 87 -36.37 17.75 15.97
C HIS A 87 -35.30 18.38 15.10
N ALA A 88 -35.37 19.70 14.90
CA ALA A 88 -34.32 20.44 14.21
C ALA A 88 -32.98 20.32 14.96
N LEU A 89 -32.99 20.49 16.28
CA LEU A 89 -31.79 20.30 17.12
C LEU A 89 -31.25 18.87 17.04
N HIS A 90 -32.10 17.84 17.11
CA HIS A 90 -31.68 16.44 16.98
C HIS A 90 -30.96 16.18 15.65
N SER A 91 -31.54 16.65 14.55
CA SER A 91 -30.97 16.48 13.22
C SER A 91 -29.64 17.24 13.06
N GLU A 92 -29.59 18.50 13.47
CA GLU A 92 -28.37 19.31 13.41
C GLU A 92 -27.23 18.71 14.27
N MET A 93 -27.53 18.21 15.47
CA MET A 93 -26.51 17.55 16.31
C MET A 93 -26.02 16.24 15.72
N THR A 94 -26.91 15.48 15.08
CA THR A 94 -26.51 14.26 14.40
C THR A 94 -25.62 14.56 13.19
N LYS A 95 -26.02 15.53 12.35
CA LYS A 95 -25.23 16.00 11.22
C LYS A 95 -23.86 16.50 11.66
N LEU A 96 -23.82 17.36 12.69
CA LEU A 96 -22.58 17.88 13.25
C LEU A 96 -21.68 16.76 13.75
N TYR A 97 -22.22 15.80 14.51
CA TYR A 97 -21.42 14.68 15.03
C TYR A 97 -20.85 13.80 13.92
N ILE A 98 -21.63 13.50 12.87
CA ILE A 98 -21.16 12.75 11.70
C ILE A 98 -20.00 13.50 11.00
N LEU A 99 -20.15 14.81 10.76
CA LEU A 99 -19.09 15.61 10.17
C LEU A 99 -17.82 15.63 11.03
N ARG A 100 -17.98 15.65 12.36
CA ARG A 100 -16.85 15.54 13.29
C ARG A 100 -16.17 14.17 13.24
N LEU A 101 -16.92 13.07 13.09
CA LEU A 101 -16.36 11.73 12.87
C LEU A 101 -15.56 11.65 11.56
N CYS A 102 -16.06 12.27 10.49
CA CYS A 102 -15.34 12.41 9.23
C CYS A 102 -14.03 13.19 9.38
N SER A 103 -14.04 14.30 10.12
CA SER A 103 -12.81 15.07 10.43
C SER A 103 -11.83 14.25 11.25
N TRP A 104 -12.32 13.61 12.32
CA TRP A 104 -11.53 12.78 13.22
C TRP A 104 -10.79 11.66 12.48
N MET A 105 -11.48 10.97 11.57
CA MET A 105 -10.90 9.92 10.73
C MET A 105 -9.68 10.44 9.95
N ARG A 106 -9.79 11.62 9.33
CA ARG A 106 -8.70 12.22 8.54
C ARG A 106 -7.54 12.70 9.41
N VAL A 107 -7.82 13.41 10.51
CA VAL A 107 -6.77 13.93 11.40
C VAL A 107 -6.01 12.80 12.08
N THR A 108 -6.72 11.77 12.55
CA THR A 108 -6.08 10.61 13.19
C THR A 108 -5.21 9.82 12.21
N THR A 109 -5.66 9.66 10.96
CA THR A 109 -4.87 9.03 9.89
C THR A 109 -3.57 9.78 9.63
N LYS A 110 -3.63 11.12 9.59
CA LYS A 110 -2.45 11.99 9.47
C LYS A 110 -1.49 11.85 10.65
N GLU A 111 -2.00 11.69 11.86
CA GLU A 111 -1.16 11.60 13.05
C GLU A 111 -0.43 10.26 13.13
N VAL A 112 -1.14 9.17 12.82
CA VAL A 112 -0.57 7.83 12.75
C VAL A 112 0.50 7.73 11.65
N SER A 113 0.30 8.36 10.49
CA SER A 113 1.30 8.30 9.40
C SER A 113 2.65 8.91 9.77
N LYS A 114 2.71 9.85 10.72
CA LYS A 114 3.99 10.43 11.19
C LYS A 114 4.87 9.43 11.94
N HIS A 115 4.29 8.34 12.43
CA HIS A 115 4.95 7.37 13.32
C HIS A 115 5.15 6.01 12.63
N GLU A 116 5.30 6.00 11.31
CA GLU A 116 5.55 4.77 10.53
C GLU A 116 6.81 4.04 11.02
N THR A 117 6.67 2.72 11.21
CA THR A 117 7.69 1.85 11.81
C THR A 117 8.59 1.21 10.76
N TRP A 118 8.13 1.09 9.51
CA TRP A 118 8.83 0.44 8.40
C TRP A 118 9.08 -1.06 8.59
N VAL A 119 8.46 -1.67 9.61
CA VAL A 119 8.58 -3.10 9.90
C VAL A 119 7.45 -3.84 9.21
N THR A 120 7.81 -4.87 8.45
CA THR A 120 6.81 -5.71 7.78
C THR A 120 6.11 -6.63 8.76
N LEU A 121 4.80 -6.76 8.60
CA LEU A 121 3.98 -7.64 9.42
C LEU A 121 4.14 -9.11 9.02
N SER A 122 3.91 -10.00 9.99
CA SER A 122 3.86 -11.43 9.72
C SER A 122 2.69 -11.80 8.80
N THR A 123 2.80 -12.92 8.08
CA THR A 123 1.74 -13.43 7.18
C THR A 123 0.38 -13.60 7.88
N LEU A 124 0.36 -13.86 9.19
CA LEU A 124 -0.88 -13.97 9.95
C LEU A 124 -1.54 -12.60 10.15
N GLU A 125 -0.76 -11.60 10.55
CA GLU A 125 -1.25 -10.24 10.83
C GLU A 125 -1.83 -9.55 9.60
N ARG A 126 -1.26 -9.83 8.41
CA ARG A 126 -1.77 -9.35 7.12
C ARG A 126 -2.81 -10.27 6.47
N ASN A 127 -3.48 -11.14 7.23
CA ASN A 127 -4.53 -12.05 6.73
C ASN A 127 -4.12 -12.90 5.51
N LYS A 128 -2.87 -13.35 5.46
CA LYS A 128 -2.28 -14.12 4.33
C LYS A 128 -2.18 -13.33 3.02
N SER A 129 -2.31 -12.01 3.05
CA SER A 129 -2.04 -11.14 1.92
C SER A 129 -0.63 -11.39 1.36
N PRO A 130 -0.43 -11.36 0.03
CA PRO A 130 0.90 -11.48 -0.57
C PRO A 130 1.76 -10.21 -0.38
N TYR A 131 1.16 -9.07 -0.03
CA TYR A 131 1.88 -7.80 0.17
C TYR A 131 2.58 -7.73 1.52
N ALA A 132 3.87 -7.42 1.57
CA ALA A 132 4.62 -7.33 2.83
C ALA A 132 4.45 -5.93 3.44
N ILE A 133 3.24 -5.67 3.96
CA ILE A 133 2.83 -4.37 4.49
C ILE A 133 3.41 -4.07 5.88
N SER A 134 3.49 -2.79 6.22
CA SER A 134 3.65 -2.33 7.61
C SER A 134 2.30 -2.31 8.36
N CYS A 135 2.29 -1.84 9.61
CA CYS A 135 1.06 -1.66 10.39
C CYS A 135 0.15 -0.55 9.85
N LEU A 136 0.69 0.41 9.10
CA LEU A 136 0.00 1.64 8.74
C LEU A 136 -1.31 1.44 7.93
N PRO A 137 -1.37 0.56 6.90
CA PRO A 137 -2.64 0.28 6.23
C PRO A 137 -3.71 -0.34 7.15
N LEU A 138 -3.29 -1.12 8.16
CA LEU A 138 -4.21 -1.71 9.14
C LEU A 138 -4.68 -0.68 10.15
N GLU A 139 -3.83 0.25 10.58
CA GLU A 139 -4.24 1.35 11.46
C GLU A 139 -5.23 2.28 10.75
N PHE A 140 -4.97 2.61 9.47
CA PHE A 140 -5.92 3.35 8.64
C PHE A 140 -7.27 2.63 8.55
N ARG A 141 -7.24 1.30 8.34
CA ARG A 141 -8.44 0.46 8.35
C ARG A 141 -9.23 0.57 9.66
N GLU A 142 -8.57 0.43 10.81
CA GLU A 142 -9.23 0.49 12.13
C GLU A 142 -9.84 1.87 12.41
N ILE A 143 -9.13 2.94 12.04
CA ILE A 143 -9.62 4.32 12.17
C ILE A 143 -10.89 4.50 11.32
N THR A 144 -10.86 4.10 10.04
CA THR A 144 -12.01 4.23 9.15
C THR A 144 -13.19 3.39 9.61
N ILE A 145 -12.96 2.14 10.03
CA ILE A 145 -14.02 1.26 10.54
C ILE A 145 -14.68 1.86 11.77
N SER A 146 -13.91 2.34 12.73
CA SER A 146 -14.41 2.95 13.98
C SER A 146 -15.28 4.18 13.73
N ALA A 147 -14.88 5.04 12.78
CA ALA A 147 -15.70 6.18 12.37
C ALA A 147 -16.99 5.72 11.67
N MET A 148 -16.87 4.78 10.72
CA MET A 148 -18.00 4.29 9.94
C MET A 148 -19.04 3.55 10.78
N ASP A 149 -18.66 2.76 11.78
CA ASP A 149 -19.60 2.08 12.70
C ASP A 149 -20.48 3.07 13.46
N ARG A 150 -19.91 4.22 13.84
CA ARG A 150 -20.65 5.28 14.54
C ARG A 150 -21.56 6.04 13.61
N ILE A 151 -21.09 6.33 12.40
CA ILE A 151 -21.91 6.94 11.36
C ILE A 151 -23.09 6.03 11.06
N GLU A 152 -22.87 4.72 10.89
CA GLU A 152 -23.91 3.72 10.68
C GLU A 152 -24.99 3.79 11.77
N LEU A 153 -24.58 3.79 13.05
CA LEU A 153 -25.51 3.91 14.17
C LEU A 153 -26.32 5.21 14.13
N MET A 154 -25.68 6.34 13.83
CA MET A 154 -26.37 7.64 13.74
C MET A 154 -27.35 7.69 12.56
N ILE A 155 -26.95 7.17 11.41
CA ILE A 155 -27.80 7.08 10.21
C ILE A 155 -28.99 6.16 10.43
N PHE A 156 -28.78 5.01 11.09
CA PHE A 156 -29.86 4.10 11.46
C PHE A 156 -30.90 4.80 12.35
N ASN A 157 -30.46 5.56 13.35
CA ASN A 157 -31.36 6.31 14.22
C ASN A 157 -32.16 7.38 13.44
N LEU A 158 -31.50 8.16 12.59
CA LEU A 158 -32.18 9.15 11.73
C LEU A 158 -33.19 8.51 10.78
N ARG A 159 -32.86 7.36 10.17
CA ARG A 159 -33.74 6.62 9.25
C ARG A 159 -35.02 6.15 9.93
N ASN A 160 -34.92 5.66 11.16
CA ASN A 160 -36.09 5.22 11.93
C ASN A 160 -37.03 6.40 12.28
N GLU A 161 -36.51 7.62 12.36
CA GLU A 161 -37.30 8.84 12.56
C GLU A 161 -37.89 9.41 11.24
N THR A 162 -37.27 9.10 10.09
CA THR A 162 -37.66 9.61 8.76
C THR A 162 -39.04 9.14 8.29
N ALA A 163 -39.58 8.06 8.86
CA ALA A 163 -40.89 7.52 8.51
C ALA A 163 -42.07 8.49 8.78
N LYS A 164 -41.80 9.68 9.34
CA LYS A 164 -42.80 10.68 9.75
C LYS A 164 -42.67 12.07 9.08
N SER A 165 -41.64 12.37 8.28
CA SER A 165 -41.40 13.74 7.74
C SER A 165 -40.58 13.81 6.43
N TYR A 166 -40.97 14.70 5.51
CA TYR A 166 -40.33 14.94 4.19
C TYR A 166 -38.96 15.63 4.27
N ASP A 167 -38.69 16.42 5.33
CA ASP A 167 -37.48 17.24 5.46
C ASP A 167 -36.21 16.40 5.75
N ILE A 168 -36.39 15.21 6.35
CA ILE A 168 -35.30 14.34 6.78
C ILE A 168 -34.60 13.67 5.58
N THR A 169 -35.30 13.46 4.45
CA THR A 169 -34.72 12.89 3.23
C THR A 169 -33.64 13.79 2.62
N ARG A 170 -33.87 15.12 2.59
CA ARG A 170 -32.90 16.09 2.09
C ARG A 170 -31.66 16.13 3.00
N GLN A 171 -31.87 16.18 4.31
CA GLN A 171 -30.77 16.16 5.29
C GLN A 171 -29.94 14.88 5.18
N LEU A 172 -30.59 13.72 5.00
CA LEU A 172 -29.91 12.45 4.81
C LEU A 172 -29.05 12.43 3.54
N GLN A 173 -29.52 13.06 2.45
CA GLN A 173 -28.76 13.20 1.21
C GLN A 173 -27.55 14.13 1.38
N GLU A 174 -27.69 15.25 2.09
CA GLU A 174 -26.57 16.15 2.40
C GLU A 174 -25.50 15.46 3.28
N ILE A 175 -25.93 14.67 4.27
CA ILE A 175 -25.04 13.87 5.10
C ILE A 175 -24.35 12.79 4.26
N HIS A 176 -25.09 12.08 3.40
CA HIS A 176 -24.55 11.07 2.50
C HIS A 176 -23.41 11.63 1.64
N GLU A 177 -23.64 12.75 0.95
CA GLU A 177 -22.60 13.36 0.09
C GLU A 177 -21.39 13.85 0.91
N SER A 178 -21.63 14.42 2.10
CA SER A 178 -20.55 14.86 2.98
C SER A 178 -19.68 13.68 3.46
N VAL A 179 -20.31 12.56 3.84
CA VAL A 179 -19.60 11.34 4.26
C VAL A 179 -18.87 10.71 3.08
N ARG A 180 -19.49 10.67 1.90
CA ARG A 180 -18.87 10.18 0.65
C ARG A 180 -17.57 10.92 0.36
N LEU A 181 -17.62 12.25 0.32
CA LEU A 181 -16.46 13.08 0.03
C LEU A 181 -15.38 12.94 1.10
N ALA A 182 -15.74 12.93 2.38
CA ALA A 182 -14.77 12.75 3.47
C ALA A 182 -14.09 11.39 3.42
N PHE A 183 -14.84 10.33 3.10
CA PHE A 183 -14.32 8.98 2.93
C PHE A 183 -13.32 8.90 1.77
N LEU A 184 -13.68 9.38 0.58
CA LEU A 184 -12.78 9.37 -0.58
C LEU A 184 -11.55 10.24 -0.35
N ASN A 185 -11.72 11.41 0.28
CA ASN A 185 -10.60 12.27 0.65
C ASN A 185 -9.68 11.62 1.69
N SER A 186 -10.19 10.82 2.63
CA SER A 186 -9.33 10.11 3.59
C SER A 186 -8.39 9.12 2.91
N PHE A 187 -8.89 8.38 1.92
CA PHE A 187 -8.06 7.52 1.07
C PHE A 187 -7.04 8.32 0.26
N ARG A 188 -7.46 9.45 -0.32
CA ARG A 188 -6.58 10.31 -1.10
C ARG A 188 -5.47 10.93 -0.26
N ASP A 189 -5.80 11.38 0.94
CA ASP A 189 -4.82 11.90 1.91
C ASP A 189 -3.83 10.79 2.29
N PHE A 190 -4.33 9.58 2.55
CA PHE A 190 -3.51 8.43 2.87
C PHE A 190 -2.56 8.04 1.73
N ALA A 191 -3.07 7.99 0.49
CA ALA A 191 -2.24 7.83 -0.70
C ALA A 191 -1.20 8.96 -0.82
N GLY A 192 -1.58 10.19 -0.49
CA GLY A 192 -0.67 11.33 -0.40
C GLY A 192 0.49 11.09 0.58
N TYR A 193 0.22 10.55 1.77
CA TYR A 193 1.27 10.22 2.74
C TYR A 193 2.22 9.14 2.22
N LEU A 194 1.68 8.06 1.63
CA LEU A 194 2.50 7.00 1.01
C LEU A 194 3.38 7.56 -0.13
N GLY A 195 2.84 8.50 -0.91
CA GLY A 195 3.60 9.16 -1.98
C GLY A 195 4.70 10.08 -1.47
N THR A 196 4.47 10.79 -0.36
CA THR A 196 5.51 11.59 0.31
C THR A 196 6.63 10.69 0.80
N PHE A 197 6.31 9.55 1.42
CA PHE A 197 7.32 8.57 1.85
C PHE A 197 8.18 8.08 0.69
N GLY A 198 7.57 7.70 -0.44
CA GLY A 198 8.32 7.30 -1.64
C GLY A 198 9.27 8.41 -2.12
N ALA A 199 8.77 9.64 -2.20
CA ALA A 199 9.57 10.79 -2.65
C ALA A 199 10.74 11.12 -1.69
N GLU A 200 10.51 11.11 -0.39
CA GLU A 200 11.54 11.38 0.63
C GLU A 200 12.64 10.31 0.62
N LEU A 201 12.26 9.04 0.49
CA LEU A 201 13.20 7.92 0.38
C LEU A 201 14.06 8.02 -0.88
N ALA A 202 13.46 8.41 -2.02
CA ALA A 202 14.17 8.61 -3.28
C ALA A 202 15.14 9.83 -3.24
N GLN A 203 14.71 10.96 -2.65
CA GLN A 203 15.53 12.19 -2.55
C GLN A 203 16.68 12.07 -1.56
N SER A 204 16.50 11.29 -0.48
CA SER A 204 17.55 11.02 0.52
C SER A 204 18.82 10.39 -0.09
N ARG A 205 18.68 9.77 -1.28
CA ARG A 205 19.78 9.24 -2.09
C ARG A 205 20.45 10.33 -2.93
N SER A 206 19.66 11.11 -3.69
CA SER A 206 20.15 12.19 -4.58
C SER A 206 21.01 13.23 -3.84
N ASN A 207 20.61 13.63 -2.64
CA ASN A 207 21.36 14.61 -1.84
C ASN A 207 22.73 14.06 -1.37
N LYS A 208 22.88 12.75 -1.23
CA LYS A 208 24.16 12.12 -0.84
C LYS A 208 25.11 11.99 -2.04
N GLU A 209 24.60 11.66 -3.22
CA GLU A 209 25.42 11.65 -4.46
C GLU A 209 25.99 13.03 -4.77
N ASN A 210 25.20 14.11 -4.61
CA ASN A 210 25.68 15.48 -4.83
C ASN A 210 26.74 15.95 -3.83
N ASN A 211 26.65 15.52 -2.56
CA ASN A 211 27.63 15.90 -1.53
C ASN A 211 28.98 15.19 -1.68
N HIS A 212 29.03 14.04 -2.37
CA HIS A 212 30.28 13.28 -2.57
C HIS A 212 31.18 13.88 -3.67
N VAL A 213 30.66 14.78 -4.51
CA VAL A 213 31.43 15.42 -5.60
C VAL A 213 32.22 16.64 -5.10
N GLN A 214 31.98 17.12 -3.88
CA GLN A 214 32.47 18.45 -3.45
C GLN A 214 33.62 18.48 -2.44
N ASN A 215 34.16 17.35 -1.99
CA ASN A 215 35.36 17.33 -1.15
C ASN A 215 36.36 16.28 -1.63
N GLY A 216 37.37 16.74 -2.37
CA GLY A 216 38.58 15.96 -2.62
C GLY A 216 39.28 15.70 -1.28
N TYR A 217 39.44 14.41 -0.97
CA TYR A 217 40.11 13.76 0.17
C TYR A 217 39.11 12.96 1.02
N MET A 218 39.12 11.63 0.92
CA MET A 218 38.71 10.74 2.02
C MET A 218 39.31 9.33 1.86
N ASN A 219 39.76 8.81 3.00
CA ASN A 219 40.34 7.50 3.25
C ASN A 219 39.39 6.34 2.91
N GLY A 220 39.97 5.22 2.46
CA GLY A 220 39.27 4.02 2.01
C GLY A 220 38.63 3.15 3.09
N THR A 221 37.65 3.66 3.83
CA THR A 221 36.90 2.86 4.84
C THR A 221 35.36 2.96 4.78
N ASP A 222 34.78 3.75 3.87
CA ASP A 222 33.33 4.07 3.89
C ASP A 222 32.43 3.25 2.95
N ARG A 223 32.98 2.28 2.20
CA ARG A 223 32.21 1.54 1.18
C ARG A 223 31.16 0.57 1.77
N GLU A 224 31.42 0.03 2.96
CA GLU A 224 30.50 -0.93 3.63
C GLU A 224 29.35 -0.25 4.40
N SER A 225 29.62 0.92 5.01
CA SER A 225 28.61 1.68 5.76
C SER A 225 27.53 2.28 4.84
N SER A 226 27.95 2.81 3.69
CA SER A 226 27.06 3.36 2.66
C SER A 226 26.16 2.32 2.00
N ALA A 227 26.70 1.12 1.72
CA ALA A 227 25.94 -0.01 1.17
C ALA A 227 24.83 -0.51 2.11
N SER A 228 25.08 -0.52 3.43
CA SER A 228 24.07 -0.94 4.42
C SER A 228 22.88 0.03 4.52
N MET A 229 23.14 1.33 4.34
CA MET A 229 22.12 2.39 4.37
C MET A 229 21.30 2.45 3.09
N ASP A 230 21.91 2.25 1.91
CA ASP A 230 21.18 2.23 0.63
C ASP A 230 20.30 0.97 0.51
N GLY A 231 20.76 -0.16 1.05
CA GLY A 231 19.95 -1.37 1.18
C GLY A 231 18.71 -1.20 2.08
N ASP A 232 18.81 -0.37 3.13
CA ASP A 232 17.67 -0.05 4.00
C ASP A 232 16.63 0.84 3.29
N LEU A 233 17.07 1.81 2.47
CA LEU A 233 16.17 2.67 1.68
C LEU A 233 15.38 1.89 0.64
N HIS A 234 16.01 0.98 -0.10
CA HIS A 234 15.31 0.15 -1.10
C HIS A 234 14.26 -0.76 -0.45
N LYS A 235 14.57 -1.37 0.71
CA LYS A 235 13.59 -2.14 1.48
C LYS A 235 12.40 -1.31 1.90
N LYS A 236 12.63 -0.08 2.38
CA LYS A 236 11.55 0.86 2.75
C LYS A 236 10.68 1.24 1.55
N LEU A 237 11.26 1.48 0.37
CA LEU A 237 10.50 1.71 -0.86
C LEU A 237 9.59 0.52 -1.21
N LEU A 238 10.09 -0.71 -1.05
CA LEU A 238 9.28 -1.91 -1.25
C LEU A 238 8.14 -2.05 -0.23
N VAL A 239 8.35 -1.65 1.03
CA VAL A 239 7.27 -1.56 2.03
C VAL A 239 6.21 -0.55 1.60
N VAL A 240 6.60 0.62 1.10
CA VAL A 240 5.65 1.63 0.56
C VAL A 240 4.86 1.04 -0.61
N LEU A 241 5.53 0.39 -1.56
CA LEU A 241 4.88 -0.28 -2.70
C LEU A 241 3.89 -1.37 -2.23
N SER A 242 4.27 -2.18 -1.24
CA SER A 242 3.37 -3.16 -0.64
C SER A 242 2.17 -2.52 0.04
N ASN A 243 2.38 -1.43 0.77
CA ASN A 243 1.29 -0.69 1.42
C ASN A 243 0.31 -0.11 0.37
N ILE A 244 0.83 0.46 -0.72
CA ILE A 244 0.02 0.96 -1.85
C ILE A 244 -0.76 -0.19 -2.49
N GLY A 245 -0.09 -1.29 -2.83
CA GLY A 245 -0.69 -2.45 -3.47
C GLY A 245 -1.78 -3.10 -2.62
N TYR A 246 -1.55 -3.26 -1.32
CA TYR A 246 -2.55 -3.74 -0.36
C TYR A 246 -3.76 -2.81 -0.28
N CYS A 247 -3.51 -1.49 -0.23
CA CYS A 247 -4.60 -0.52 -0.20
C CYS A 247 -5.47 -0.61 -1.46
N LYS A 248 -4.82 -0.68 -2.63
CA LYS A 248 -5.45 -0.80 -3.94
C LYS A 248 -6.27 -2.09 -4.09
N ALA A 249 -5.66 -3.23 -3.74
CA ALA A 249 -6.22 -4.55 -4.05
C ALA A 249 -7.20 -5.06 -2.99
N GLU A 250 -6.99 -4.74 -1.72
CA GLU A 250 -7.76 -5.30 -0.61
C GLU A 250 -8.56 -4.23 0.15
N LEU A 251 -7.88 -3.18 0.60
CA LEU A 251 -8.48 -2.24 1.55
C LEU A 251 -9.55 -1.34 0.92
N SER A 252 -9.32 -0.86 -0.32
CA SER A 252 -10.29 -0.05 -1.06
C SER A 252 -11.63 -0.77 -1.17
N ASP A 253 -11.64 -2.04 -1.60
CA ASP A 253 -12.86 -2.84 -1.73
C ASP A 253 -13.54 -3.05 -0.37
N GLN A 254 -12.78 -3.48 0.62
CA GLN A 254 -13.30 -3.74 1.97
C GLN A 254 -13.98 -2.51 2.57
N LEU A 255 -13.30 -1.36 2.58
CA LEU A 255 -13.83 -0.15 3.22
C LEU A 255 -14.94 0.49 2.38
N TYR A 256 -14.88 0.40 1.05
CA TYR A 256 -15.96 0.90 0.20
C TYR A 256 -17.24 0.08 0.36
N ASN A 257 -17.12 -1.25 0.51
CA ASN A 257 -18.27 -2.11 0.80
C ASN A 257 -18.90 -1.75 2.15
N LYS A 258 -18.09 -1.42 3.16
CA LYS A 258 -18.59 -0.91 4.45
C LYS A 258 -19.33 0.42 4.27
N TYR A 259 -18.74 1.37 3.56
CA TYR A 259 -19.38 2.64 3.23
C TYR A 259 -20.73 2.43 2.51
N ARG A 260 -20.76 1.55 1.50
CA ARG A 260 -21.98 1.22 0.75
C ARG A 260 -23.07 0.62 1.64
N HIS A 261 -22.69 -0.23 2.60
CA HIS A 261 -23.63 -0.88 3.52
C HIS A 261 -24.41 0.13 4.37
N ILE A 262 -23.77 1.20 4.81
CA ILE A 262 -24.44 2.29 5.57
C ILE A 262 -25.58 2.89 4.76
N TRP A 263 -25.38 3.05 3.44
CA TRP A 263 -26.26 3.86 2.61
C TRP A 263 -27.30 3.06 1.80
N SER A 264 -27.12 1.77 1.58
CA SER A 264 -28.01 0.96 0.73
C SER A 264 -29.02 0.09 1.50
N PRO A 265 -30.31 0.05 1.09
CA PRO A 265 -31.22 -1.05 1.46
C PRO A 265 -31.32 -2.17 0.40
N ILE A 266 -30.85 -2.00 -0.85
CA ILE A 266 -31.15 -2.91 -1.97
C ILE A 266 -29.98 -2.99 -2.96
N ARG A 267 -29.76 -4.22 -3.46
CA ARG A 267 -28.88 -4.62 -4.56
C ARG A 267 -28.96 -3.67 -5.76
N ASP A 268 -28.00 -2.77 -5.89
CA ASP A 268 -27.52 -2.38 -7.22
C ASP A 268 -26.36 -3.31 -7.57
N ASN A 269 -26.74 -4.29 -8.37
CA ASN A 269 -25.91 -5.30 -8.97
C ASN A 269 -25.65 -4.80 -10.39
N ASP A 270 -24.67 -3.92 -10.56
CA ASP A 270 -23.74 -3.93 -11.69
C ASP A 270 -22.86 -2.67 -11.66
N GLU A 271 -21.57 -2.90 -11.89
CA GLU A 271 -20.49 -1.91 -12.02
C GLU A 271 -19.96 -1.25 -10.72
N ARG A 272 -18.65 -1.41 -10.48
CA ARG A 272 -17.87 -0.56 -9.57
C ARG A 272 -18.26 0.90 -9.82
N SER A 273 -18.76 1.59 -8.81
CA SER A 273 -19.07 3.03 -8.88
C SER A 273 -17.86 3.80 -9.41
N ALA A 274 -18.11 4.91 -10.11
CA ALA A 274 -17.06 5.79 -10.61
C ALA A 274 -16.01 6.11 -9.53
N ASP A 275 -16.47 6.36 -8.29
CA ASP A 275 -15.62 6.59 -7.12
C ASP A 275 -14.58 5.50 -6.86
N MET A 276 -15.00 4.23 -6.94
CA MET A 276 -14.09 3.11 -6.73
C MET A 276 -13.06 3.02 -7.85
N ARG A 277 -13.48 3.25 -9.10
CA ARG A 277 -12.56 3.25 -10.24
C ARG A 277 -11.53 4.38 -10.12
N ASP A 278 -11.98 5.58 -9.74
CA ASP A 278 -11.11 6.74 -9.54
C ASP A 278 -10.13 6.50 -8.39
N LEU A 279 -10.58 5.87 -7.31
CA LEU A 279 -9.75 5.48 -6.17
C LEU A 279 -8.66 4.47 -6.57
N VAL A 280 -9.04 3.38 -7.23
CA VAL A 280 -8.10 2.35 -7.69
C VAL A 280 -7.12 2.91 -8.72
N THR A 281 -7.58 3.80 -9.60
CA THR A 281 -6.74 4.49 -10.59
C THR A 281 -5.72 5.39 -9.89
N SER A 282 -6.13 6.12 -8.84
CA SER A 282 -5.24 6.97 -8.05
C SER A 282 -4.12 6.17 -7.37
N PHE A 283 -4.44 5.02 -6.78
CA PHE A 283 -3.42 4.13 -6.22
C PHE A 283 -2.53 3.48 -7.29
N SER A 284 -3.08 3.17 -8.47
CA SER A 284 -2.29 2.62 -9.58
C SER A 284 -1.25 3.62 -10.08
N GLY A 285 -1.65 4.88 -10.31
CA GLY A 285 -0.71 5.93 -10.69
C GLY A 285 0.34 6.23 -9.62
N LEU A 286 -0.02 6.08 -8.33
CA LEU A 286 0.94 6.19 -7.24
C LEU A 286 1.92 5.00 -7.18
N GLU A 287 1.42 3.77 -7.38
CA GLU A 287 2.24 2.56 -7.47
C GLU A 287 3.28 2.69 -8.58
N ASP A 288 2.85 3.12 -9.78
CA ASP A 288 3.75 3.36 -10.91
C ASP A 288 4.83 4.38 -10.56
N LYS A 289 4.44 5.53 -9.98
CA LYS A 289 5.39 6.58 -9.59
C LYS A 289 6.45 6.11 -8.59
N VAL A 290 6.07 5.33 -7.58
CA VAL A 290 7.03 4.82 -6.57
C VAL A 290 7.85 3.67 -7.15
N LEU A 291 7.24 2.85 -8.02
CA LEU A 291 7.94 1.76 -8.69
C LEU A 291 9.03 2.30 -9.60
N ASP A 292 8.76 3.38 -10.35
CA ASP A 292 9.73 4.07 -11.20
C ASP A 292 10.94 4.55 -10.39
N GLN A 293 10.73 5.04 -9.16
CA GLN A 293 11.82 5.46 -8.28
C GLN A 293 12.69 4.27 -7.87
N TYR A 294 12.06 3.14 -7.53
CA TYR A 294 12.77 1.92 -7.16
C TYR A 294 13.54 1.32 -8.35
N THR A 295 12.89 1.19 -9.52
CA THR A 295 13.51 0.61 -10.71
C THR A 295 14.62 1.51 -11.24
N PHE A 296 14.44 2.83 -11.26
CA PHE A 296 15.52 3.77 -11.59
C PHE A 296 16.74 3.57 -10.68
N ALA A 297 16.51 3.41 -9.37
CA ALA A 297 17.60 3.23 -8.42
C ALA A 297 18.36 1.92 -8.64
N LYS A 298 17.66 0.81 -8.89
CA LYS A 298 18.26 -0.50 -9.22
C LYS A 298 18.92 -0.50 -10.60
N SER A 299 18.37 0.18 -11.59
CA SER A 299 18.98 0.32 -12.92
C SER A 299 20.36 0.99 -12.86
N ASN A 300 20.60 1.94 -11.94
CA ASN A 300 21.94 2.50 -11.74
C ASN A 300 22.93 1.47 -11.18
N VAL A 301 22.48 0.59 -10.26
CA VAL A 301 23.32 -0.50 -9.73
C VAL A 301 23.64 -1.50 -10.83
N ILE A 302 22.63 -1.87 -11.64
CA ILE A 302 22.79 -2.74 -12.80
C ILE A 302 23.73 -2.12 -13.84
N ARG A 303 23.61 -0.82 -14.12
CA ARG A 303 24.50 -0.09 -15.04
C ARG A 303 25.96 -0.20 -14.60
N ASN A 304 26.25 0.02 -13.32
CA ASN A 304 27.60 -0.11 -12.79
C ASN A 304 28.13 -1.55 -12.93
N ALA A 305 27.29 -2.55 -12.67
CA ALA A 305 27.68 -3.95 -12.85
C ALA A 305 27.89 -4.29 -14.34
N ALA A 306 27.07 -3.77 -15.24
CA ALA A 306 27.21 -3.94 -16.68
C ALA A 306 28.47 -3.24 -17.23
N HIS A 307 28.82 -2.08 -16.69
CA HIS A 307 30.10 -1.41 -16.97
C HIS A 307 31.27 -2.31 -16.58
N ASN A 308 31.28 -2.85 -15.36
CA ASN A 308 32.34 -3.75 -14.91
C ASN A 308 32.42 -5.02 -15.77
N TYR A 309 31.26 -5.57 -16.14
CA TYR A 309 31.15 -6.74 -17.02
C TYR A 309 31.79 -6.52 -18.39
N LEU A 310 31.53 -5.35 -18.99
CA LEU A 310 31.96 -5.05 -20.36
C LEU A 310 33.38 -4.46 -20.42
N LEU A 311 33.75 -3.60 -19.47
CA LEU A 311 34.94 -2.75 -19.56
C LEU A 311 36.02 -3.10 -18.52
N ASP A 312 35.63 -3.45 -17.29
CA ASP A 312 36.60 -3.67 -16.19
C ASP A 312 36.83 -5.16 -15.86
N SER A 313 36.42 -6.06 -16.76
CA SER A 313 36.53 -7.52 -16.58
C SER A 313 37.95 -8.08 -16.81
N GLY A 314 38.92 -7.21 -17.14
CA GLY A 314 40.30 -7.60 -17.44
C GLY A 314 40.50 -8.21 -18.83
N ILE A 315 39.49 -8.18 -19.70
CA ILE A 315 39.57 -8.65 -21.08
C ILE A 315 39.91 -7.51 -22.02
N HIS A 316 40.91 -7.75 -22.87
CA HIS A 316 41.20 -6.89 -24.01
C HIS A 316 40.45 -7.46 -25.23
N TRP A 317 39.36 -6.80 -25.64
CA TRP A 317 38.46 -7.35 -26.66
C TRP A 317 39.08 -7.55 -28.05
N GLY A 318 40.16 -6.83 -28.38
CA GLY A 318 40.95 -7.05 -29.60
C GLY A 318 42.02 -8.15 -29.52
N ALA A 319 42.16 -8.79 -28.36
CA ALA A 319 43.07 -9.92 -28.13
C ALA A 319 42.46 -10.88 -27.08
N ALA A 320 41.19 -11.24 -27.30
CA ALA A 320 40.42 -11.99 -26.33
C ALA A 320 40.90 -13.46 -26.27
N PRO A 321 40.88 -14.08 -25.08
CA PRO A 321 41.22 -15.48 -24.93
C PRO A 321 40.20 -16.37 -25.66
N VAL A 322 40.61 -17.60 -25.99
CA VAL A 322 39.72 -18.61 -26.58
C VAL A 322 38.52 -18.85 -25.67
N VAL A 323 37.32 -18.90 -26.27
CA VAL A 323 36.04 -19.12 -25.60
C VAL A 323 36.03 -20.51 -24.95
N LYS A 324 35.79 -20.56 -23.64
CA LYS A 324 35.75 -21.80 -22.84
C LYS A 324 34.47 -21.99 -22.03
N GLY A 325 33.61 -20.98 -21.99
CA GLY A 325 32.43 -20.89 -21.14
C GLY A 325 32.14 -19.42 -20.83
N ILE A 326 31.12 -19.14 -20.01
CA ILE A 326 30.83 -17.78 -19.57
C ILE A 326 31.83 -17.31 -18.51
N ARG A 327 32.06 -16.00 -18.44
CA ARG A 327 32.97 -15.40 -17.46
C ARG A 327 32.32 -15.24 -16.09
N ASP A 328 33.15 -15.14 -15.05
CA ASP A 328 32.67 -14.81 -13.70
C ASP A 328 31.98 -13.43 -13.68
N ALA A 329 32.44 -12.48 -14.50
CA ALA A 329 31.79 -11.18 -14.65
C ALA A 329 30.33 -11.28 -15.13
N THR A 330 29.98 -12.30 -15.92
CA THR A 330 28.60 -12.59 -16.32
C THR A 330 27.76 -13.01 -15.12
N LEU A 331 28.33 -13.84 -14.24
CA LEU A 331 27.67 -14.28 -13.01
C LEU A 331 27.53 -13.15 -11.99
N ASP A 332 28.55 -12.31 -11.84
CA ASP A 332 28.51 -11.16 -10.95
C ASP A 332 27.36 -10.20 -11.33
N LEU A 333 27.21 -9.90 -12.62
CA LEU A 333 26.10 -9.09 -13.13
C LEU A 333 24.75 -9.78 -12.90
N LEU A 334 24.66 -11.08 -13.17
CA LEU A 334 23.43 -11.84 -12.97
C LEU A 334 23.04 -11.93 -11.48
N HIS A 335 24.01 -12.05 -10.57
CA HIS A 335 23.77 -12.07 -9.13
C HIS A 335 23.17 -10.77 -8.62
N ILE A 336 23.45 -9.63 -9.25
CA ILE A 336 22.75 -8.37 -8.95
C ILE A 336 21.25 -8.51 -9.25
N LEU A 337 20.89 -9.08 -10.40
CA LEU A 337 19.48 -9.33 -10.74
C LEU A 337 18.84 -10.36 -9.81
N VAL A 338 19.56 -11.41 -9.42
CA VAL A 338 19.08 -12.41 -8.44
C VAL A 338 18.81 -11.77 -7.09
N ALA A 339 19.72 -10.89 -6.63
CA ALA A 339 19.54 -10.15 -5.38
C ALA A 339 18.31 -9.23 -5.44
N VAL A 340 18.12 -8.52 -6.55
CA VAL A 340 16.92 -7.69 -6.77
C VAL A 340 15.66 -8.56 -6.79
N HIS A 341 15.66 -9.68 -7.50
CA HIS A 341 14.55 -10.62 -7.52
C HIS A 341 14.18 -11.09 -6.10
N ALA A 342 15.15 -11.52 -5.31
CA ALA A 342 14.93 -11.96 -3.94
C ALA A 342 14.38 -10.84 -3.05
N GLU A 343 14.92 -9.62 -3.19
CA GLU A 343 14.46 -8.43 -2.47
C GLU A 343 12.99 -8.14 -2.78
N VAL A 344 12.62 -8.05 -4.05
CA VAL A 344 11.24 -7.78 -4.49
C VAL A 344 10.30 -8.93 -4.13
N TYR A 345 10.74 -10.18 -4.27
CA TYR A 345 9.95 -11.35 -3.88
C TYR A 345 9.59 -11.30 -2.39
N SER A 346 10.50 -10.84 -1.53
CA SER A 346 10.26 -10.71 -0.10
C SER A 346 9.45 -9.46 0.28
N GLY A 347 9.69 -8.33 -0.40
CA GLY A 347 9.17 -7.02 -0.03
C GLY A 347 7.89 -6.58 -0.77
N ALA A 348 7.70 -7.00 -2.02
CA ALA A 348 6.56 -6.61 -2.86
C ALA A 348 6.25 -7.69 -3.92
N ARG A 349 6.04 -8.94 -3.47
CA ARG A 349 5.85 -10.12 -4.34
C ARG A 349 4.89 -9.90 -5.52
N PRO A 350 3.72 -9.26 -5.38
CA PRO A 350 2.81 -9.05 -6.51
C PRO A 350 3.38 -8.18 -7.64
N LEU A 351 4.41 -7.37 -7.36
CA LEU A 351 5.06 -6.49 -8.35
C LEU A 351 6.31 -7.11 -8.97
N LEU A 352 6.69 -8.34 -8.58
CA LEU A 352 7.92 -8.98 -9.01
C LEU A 352 8.04 -9.07 -10.53
N GLU A 353 7.01 -9.58 -11.20
CA GLU A 353 7.04 -9.75 -12.66
C GLU A 353 7.22 -8.41 -13.38
N LYS A 354 6.43 -7.40 -12.98
CA LYS A 354 6.51 -6.05 -13.54
C LYS A 354 7.88 -5.42 -13.31
N THR A 355 8.42 -5.56 -12.10
CA THR A 355 9.73 -5.00 -11.72
C THR A 355 10.85 -5.65 -12.52
N MET A 356 10.87 -6.98 -12.62
CA MET A 356 11.90 -7.70 -13.36
C MET A 356 11.84 -7.41 -14.86
N LYS A 357 10.64 -7.30 -15.46
CA LYS A 357 10.49 -6.88 -16.86
C LYS A 357 11.15 -5.53 -17.14
N ILE A 358 10.82 -4.52 -16.33
CA ILE A 358 11.41 -3.17 -16.47
C ILE A 358 12.94 -3.21 -16.35
N LEU A 359 13.48 -3.98 -15.41
CA LEU A 359 14.93 -4.03 -15.17
C LEU A 359 15.68 -4.85 -16.23
N VAL A 360 15.07 -5.90 -16.79
CA VAL A 360 15.65 -6.69 -17.88
C VAL A 360 15.65 -5.90 -19.19
N GLU A 361 14.55 -5.20 -19.51
CA GLU A 361 14.52 -4.21 -20.60
C GLU A 361 15.63 -3.16 -20.42
N GLY A 362 15.70 -2.55 -19.23
CA GLY A 362 16.72 -1.57 -18.90
C GLY A 362 18.15 -2.12 -19.00
N LEU A 363 18.39 -3.40 -18.70
CA LEU A 363 19.71 -4.03 -18.87
C LEU A 363 20.12 -4.08 -20.34
N VAL A 364 19.21 -4.46 -21.23
CA VAL A 364 19.51 -4.52 -22.67
C VAL A 364 19.81 -3.11 -23.21
N ASP A 365 19.01 -2.11 -22.81
CA ASP A 365 19.27 -0.71 -23.16
C ASP A 365 20.61 -0.21 -22.61
N ILE A 366 20.99 -0.63 -21.40
CA ILE A 366 22.29 -0.34 -20.80
C ILE A 366 23.41 -0.96 -21.62
N PHE A 367 23.31 -2.23 -22.03
CA PHE A 367 24.33 -2.86 -22.87
C PHE A 367 24.51 -2.12 -24.19
N LEU A 368 23.40 -1.76 -24.84
CA LEU A 368 23.42 -1.00 -26.09
C LEU A 368 24.07 0.38 -25.89
N SER A 369 23.69 1.09 -24.82
CA SER A 369 24.25 2.40 -24.49
C SER A 369 25.75 2.32 -24.19
N LEU A 370 26.18 1.37 -23.36
CA LEU A 370 27.59 1.17 -23.01
C LEU A 370 28.43 0.81 -24.23
N PHE A 371 27.90 0.00 -25.15
CA PHE A 371 28.58 -0.29 -26.41
C PHE A 371 28.80 1.00 -27.21
N TYR A 372 27.77 1.81 -27.45
CA TYR A 372 27.90 3.03 -28.24
C TYR A 372 28.76 4.09 -27.57
N GLU A 373 28.68 4.24 -26.24
CA GLU A 373 29.51 5.16 -25.45
C GLU A 373 31.01 4.83 -25.56
N ASN A 374 31.36 3.55 -25.80
CA ASN A 374 32.74 3.06 -25.74
C ASN A 374 33.26 2.43 -27.05
N LYS A 375 32.46 2.35 -28.13
CA LYS A 375 32.84 1.79 -29.46
C LYS A 375 34.12 2.42 -30.03
N ALA A 376 34.42 3.69 -29.69
CA ALA A 376 35.59 4.41 -30.17
C ALA A 376 36.79 4.43 -29.20
N LYS A 377 36.65 3.88 -27.99
CA LYS A 377 37.66 3.91 -26.93
C LYS A 377 38.03 2.49 -26.53
N ASP A 378 37.41 1.98 -25.47
CA ASP A 378 37.71 0.69 -24.85
C ASP A 378 37.24 -0.49 -25.71
N LEU A 379 36.27 -0.27 -26.60
CA LEU A 379 35.78 -1.24 -27.58
C LEU A 379 36.22 -0.91 -29.02
N ARG A 380 37.36 -0.23 -29.17
CA ARG A 380 37.89 0.17 -30.49
C ARG A 380 38.14 -1.04 -31.40
N THR A 381 38.63 -2.13 -30.85
CA THR A 381 38.86 -3.39 -31.57
C THR A 381 38.11 -4.52 -30.88
N LEU A 382 37.52 -5.40 -31.69
CA LEU A 382 36.82 -6.60 -31.26
C LEU A 382 37.27 -7.75 -32.18
N ASP A 383 38.06 -8.68 -31.64
CA ASP A 383 38.50 -9.84 -32.42
C ASP A 383 37.42 -10.93 -32.47
N ALA A 384 37.69 -11.99 -33.25
CA ALA A 384 36.74 -13.09 -33.43
C ALA A 384 36.40 -13.80 -32.11
N ASN A 385 37.37 -13.96 -31.20
CA ASN A 385 37.15 -14.61 -29.91
C ASN A 385 36.29 -13.73 -28.99
N GLY A 386 36.54 -12.42 -28.97
CA GLY A 386 35.80 -11.43 -28.18
C GLY A 386 34.36 -11.34 -28.64
N PHE A 387 34.13 -11.35 -29.95
CA PHE A 387 32.79 -11.45 -30.52
C PHE A 387 32.08 -12.74 -30.07
N CYS A 388 32.72 -13.91 -30.25
CA CYS A 388 32.13 -15.20 -29.86
C CYS A 388 31.84 -15.28 -28.35
N GLN A 389 32.73 -14.73 -27.51
CA GLN A 389 32.54 -14.67 -26.05
C GLN A 389 31.31 -13.84 -25.68
N LEU A 390 31.15 -12.65 -26.29
CA LEU A 390 29.99 -11.78 -26.04
C LEU A 390 28.69 -12.43 -26.55
N MET A 391 28.72 -13.07 -27.71
CA MET A 391 27.54 -13.76 -28.25
C MET A 391 27.07 -14.90 -27.33
N LEU A 392 28.00 -15.74 -26.84
CA LEU A 392 27.70 -16.81 -25.87
C LEU A 392 27.07 -16.25 -24.58
N GLU A 393 27.62 -15.15 -24.05
CA GLU A 393 27.13 -14.54 -22.81
C GLU A 393 25.79 -13.83 -22.97
N LEU A 394 25.55 -13.17 -24.11
CA LEU A 394 24.26 -12.57 -24.45
C LEU A 394 23.18 -13.64 -24.64
N GLU A 395 23.49 -14.76 -25.31
CA GLU A 395 22.58 -15.90 -25.44
C GLU A 395 22.27 -16.54 -24.08
N TYR A 396 23.26 -16.59 -23.19
CA TYR A 396 23.07 -17.03 -21.81
C TYR A 396 22.13 -16.09 -21.04
N PHE A 397 22.32 -14.77 -21.11
CA PHE A 397 21.38 -13.81 -20.49
C PHE A 397 19.97 -13.93 -21.06
N GLU A 398 19.84 -14.02 -22.38
CA GLU A 398 18.56 -14.19 -23.06
C GLU A 398 17.84 -15.45 -22.59
N THR A 399 18.55 -16.58 -22.52
CA THR A 399 18.00 -17.85 -22.09
C THR A 399 17.55 -17.81 -20.62
N VAL A 400 18.39 -17.29 -19.73
CA VAL A 400 18.11 -17.24 -18.29
C VAL A 400 16.96 -16.28 -17.96
N LEU A 401 16.90 -15.13 -18.62
CA LEU A 401 15.95 -14.06 -18.30
C LEU A 401 14.72 -14.05 -19.22
N ASN A 402 14.57 -15.07 -20.08
CA ASN A 402 13.57 -15.13 -21.15
C ASN A 402 12.14 -14.81 -20.68
N THR A 403 11.75 -15.23 -19.46
CA THR A 403 10.41 -14.96 -18.89
C THR A 403 10.11 -13.47 -18.69
N TYR A 404 11.13 -12.63 -18.66
CA TYR A 404 11.05 -11.18 -18.45
C TYR A 404 11.41 -10.36 -19.69
N PHE A 405 11.77 -11.00 -20.80
CA PHE A 405 12.00 -10.29 -22.06
C PHE A 405 10.67 -9.81 -22.65
N SER A 406 10.64 -8.54 -23.05
CA SER A 406 9.62 -8.02 -23.95
C SER A 406 10.06 -8.12 -25.40
N THR A 407 9.12 -7.87 -26.31
CA THR A 407 9.37 -7.78 -27.74
C THR A 407 10.39 -6.68 -28.07
N GLU A 408 10.32 -5.56 -27.35
CA GLU A 408 11.21 -4.41 -27.48
C GLU A 408 12.63 -4.76 -27.00
N ALA A 409 12.77 -5.41 -25.84
CA ALA A 409 14.07 -5.90 -25.36
C ALA A 409 14.70 -6.89 -26.33
N GLN A 410 13.92 -7.81 -26.91
CA GLN A 410 14.43 -8.77 -27.90
C GLN A 410 14.94 -8.06 -29.17
N GLN A 411 14.25 -7.00 -29.62
CA GLN A 411 14.70 -6.21 -30.77
C GLN A 411 15.97 -5.41 -30.44
N ALA A 412 16.05 -4.80 -29.26
CA ALA A 412 17.23 -4.07 -28.80
C ALA A 412 18.45 -5.00 -28.66
N LEU A 413 18.25 -6.22 -28.15
CA LEU A 413 19.30 -7.23 -28.04
C LEU A 413 19.82 -7.65 -29.42
N LYS A 414 18.92 -7.88 -30.39
CA LYS A 414 19.32 -8.16 -31.78
C LYS A 414 20.11 -7.01 -32.40
N SER A 415 19.67 -5.77 -32.19
CA SER A 415 20.40 -4.57 -32.65
C SER A 415 21.81 -4.49 -32.05
N LEU A 416 21.98 -4.83 -30.77
CA LEU A 416 23.30 -4.95 -30.15
C LEU A 416 24.14 -6.04 -30.81
N GLN A 417 23.59 -7.24 -31.03
CA GLN A 417 24.29 -8.36 -31.69
C GLN A 417 24.74 -7.99 -33.11
N GLU A 418 23.88 -7.34 -33.90
CA GLU A 418 24.21 -6.82 -35.23
C GLU A 418 25.34 -5.77 -35.17
N SER A 419 25.28 -4.86 -34.20
CA SER A 419 26.31 -3.81 -34.01
C SER A 419 27.66 -4.39 -33.58
N LEU A 420 27.66 -5.45 -32.77
CA LEU A 420 28.86 -6.18 -32.38
C LEU A 420 29.47 -6.93 -33.57
N LEU A 421 28.64 -7.54 -34.42
CA LEU A 421 29.09 -8.21 -35.63
C LEU A 421 29.76 -7.23 -36.61
N GLU A 422 29.14 -6.06 -36.84
CA GLU A 422 29.73 -4.99 -37.65
C GLU A 422 31.10 -4.60 -37.08
N LYS A 423 31.19 -4.40 -35.76
CA LYS A 423 32.45 -4.02 -35.10
C LYS A 423 33.56 -5.08 -35.20
N ALA A 424 33.21 -6.36 -35.13
CA ALA A 424 34.17 -7.44 -35.32
C ALA A 424 34.70 -7.48 -36.76
N CYS A 425 33.83 -7.25 -37.75
CA CYS A 425 34.20 -7.19 -39.16
C CYS A 425 35.09 -5.97 -39.47
N GLU A 426 34.77 -4.79 -38.92
CA GLU A 426 35.63 -3.59 -39.00
C GLU A 426 37.05 -3.90 -38.50
N SER A 427 37.16 -4.53 -37.33
CA SER A 427 38.44 -4.80 -36.67
C SER A 427 39.33 -5.76 -37.46
N GLY A 428 38.74 -6.75 -38.14
CA GLY A 428 39.48 -7.67 -39.03
C GLY A 428 39.96 -7.01 -40.33
N SER A 429 39.42 -5.85 -40.70
CA SER A 429 39.81 -5.12 -41.92
C SER A 429 40.93 -4.09 -41.70
N GLU A 430 41.02 -3.48 -40.50
CA GLU A 430 42.04 -2.46 -40.18
C GLU A 430 43.47 -3.04 -40.10
N ASP A 431 43.63 -4.29 -39.63
CA ASP A 431 44.93 -4.96 -39.55
C ASP A 431 45.50 -5.36 -40.93
N ALA A 432 44.66 -5.47 -41.96
CA ALA A 432 45.08 -5.83 -43.33
C ALA A 432 45.70 -4.65 -44.11
N ALA A 433 45.54 -3.41 -43.62
CA ALA A 433 46.07 -2.22 -44.29
C ALA A 433 47.54 -1.92 -43.92
N SER A 434 48.13 -2.64 -42.96
CA SER A 434 49.41 -2.29 -42.33
C SER A 434 50.57 -3.24 -42.66
N ASP A 435 50.31 -4.44 -43.17
CA ASP A 435 51.35 -5.43 -43.48
C ASP A 435 51.01 -6.18 -44.77
N ASP A 436 52.00 -6.37 -45.64
CA ASP A 436 51.88 -6.88 -47.03
C ASP A 436 51.60 -8.41 -47.09
N LYS A 437 50.92 -8.94 -46.06
CA LYS A 437 50.43 -10.31 -45.96
C LYS A 437 48.90 -10.26 -45.83
N GLN A 438 48.22 -10.77 -46.84
CA GLN A 438 46.78 -11.05 -46.83
C GLN A 438 46.43 -11.92 -45.61
N VAL A 439 46.05 -11.28 -44.50
CA VAL A 439 45.25 -11.94 -43.46
C VAL A 439 43.84 -12.06 -44.06
N PRO A 440 43.22 -13.25 -44.09
CA PRO A 440 41.87 -13.39 -44.62
C PRO A 440 40.93 -12.53 -43.77
N SER A 441 40.26 -11.56 -44.40
CA SER A 441 39.13 -10.87 -43.77
C SER A 441 38.09 -11.93 -43.41
N VAL A 442 37.83 -12.13 -42.12
CA VAL A 442 36.81 -13.11 -41.68
C VAL A 442 35.45 -12.61 -42.17
N SER A 443 34.71 -13.44 -42.90
CA SER A 443 33.39 -13.04 -43.38
C SER A 443 32.39 -12.98 -42.22
N PRO A 444 31.36 -12.09 -42.28
CA PRO A 444 30.34 -12.02 -41.23
C PRO A 444 29.64 -13.36 -40.99
N ASP A 445 29.41 -14.13 -42.05
CA ASP A 445 28.78 -15.46 -41.99
C ASP A 445 29.67 -16.48 -41.26
N ASP A 446 30.99 -16.44 -41.47
CA ASP A 446 31.95 -17.31 -40.77
C ASP A 446 32.01 -16.98 -39.27
N LEU A 447 31.96 -15.69 -38.90
CA LEU A 447 31.91 -15.27 -37.49
C LEU A 447 30.62 -15.70 -36.81
N LEU A 448 29.48 -15.57 -37.49
CA LEU A 448 28.19 -16.04 -36.98
C LEU A 448 28.17 -17.55 -36.80
N ALA A 449 28.69 -18.31 -37.76
CA ALA A 449 28.80 -19.76 -37.65
C ALA A 449 29.70 -20.18 -36.47
N LEU A 450 30.82 -19.49 -36.27
CA LEU A 450 31.72 -19.74 -35.14
C LEU A 450 31.05 -19.44 -33.79
N ALA A 451 30.35 -18.31 -33.68
CA ALA A 451 29.60 -17.96 -32.47
C ALA A 451 28.48 -18.98 -32.16
N GLN A 452 27.73 -19.42 -33.18
CA GLN A 452 26.69 -20.44 -33.06
C GLN A 452 27.25 -21.81 -32.64
N GLN A 453 28.44 -22.17 -33.13
CA GLN A 453 29.14 -23.38 -32.71
C GLN A 453 29.48 -23.31 -31.21
N HIS A 454 30.07 -22.20 -30.76
CA HIS A 454 30.38 -22.01 -29.34
C HIS A 454 29.11 -22.03 -28.46
N GLY A 455 28.02 -21.39 -28.88
CA GLY A 455 26.73 -21.45 -28.21
C GLY A 455 26.22 -22.89 -28.07
N SER A 456 26.18 -23.64 -29.18
CA SER A 456 25.73 -25.02 -29.21
C SER A 456 26.56 -25.96 -28.32
N ASP A 457 27.89 -25.75 -28.29
CA ASP A 457 28.81 -26.62 -27.56
C ASP A 457 28.83 -26.33 -26.05
N LEU A 458 28.68 -25.06 -25.64
CA LEU A 458 28.98 -24.63 -24.27
C LEU A 458 27.74 -24.24 -23.46
N LEU A 459 26.69 -23.67 -24.08
CA LEU A 459 25.58 -23.03 -23.37
C LEU A 459 24.88 -23.98 -22.40
N GLN A 460 24.55 -25.19 -22.84
CA GLN A 460 23.85 -26.17 -22.00
C GLN A 460 24.68 -26.59 -20.78
N GLY A 461 26.01 -26.73 -20.97
CA GLY A 461 26.93 -27.06 -19.87
C GLY A 461 27.01 -25.92 -18.85
N GLU A 462 27.04 -24.67 -19.32
CA GLU A 462 27.06 -23.49 -18.46
C GLU A 462 25.74 -23.34 -17.68
N LEU A 463 24.59 -23.53 -18.32
CA LEU A 463 23.28 -23.50 -17.64
C LEU A 463 23.17 -24.55 -16.53
N GLU A 464 23.70 -25.76 -16.75
CA GLU A 464 23.72 -26.79 -15.69
C GLU A 464 24.71 -26.43 -14.59
N ARG A 465 25.91 -25.94 -14.95
CA ARG A 465 26.93 -25.49 -13.99
C ARG A 465 26.41 -24.39 -13.07
N THR A 466 25.58 -23.50 -13.59
CA THR A 466 25.07 -22.32 -12.88
C THR A 466 23.64 -22.48 -12.39
N ARG A 467 23.03 -23.65 -12.55
CA ARG A 467 21.60 -23.91 -12.28
C ARG A 467 21.09 -23.36 -10.95
N LEU A 468 21.88 -23.50 -9.88
CA LEU A 468 21.52 -22.99 -8.54
C LEU A 468 21.54 -21.46 -8.45
N ASN A 469 22.43 -20.79 -9.19
CA ASN A 469 22.52 -19.33 -9.23
C ASN A 469 21.31 -18.71 -9.94
N ILE A 470 20.73 -19.43 -10.91
CA ILE A 470 19.69 -18.92 -11.81
C ILE A 470 18.30 -19.49 -11.53
N ALA A 471 18.17 -20.32 -10.50
CA ALA A 471 16.94 -21.06 -10.21
C ALA A 471 15.71 -20.17 -10.08
N CYS A 472 15.86 -18.94 -9.56
CA CYS A 472 14.77 -17.99 -9.42
C CYS A 472 14.17 -17.51 -10.75
N PHE A 473 14.91 -17.61 -11.85
CA PHE A 473 14.44 -17.20 -13.19
C PHE A 473 13.98 -18.39 -14.04
N MET A 474 14.53 -19.58 -13.77
CA MET A 474 14.29 -20.78 -14.57
C MET A 474 13.18 -21.69 -14.05
N GLU A 475 12.89 -21.68 -12.75
CA GLU A 475 11.78 -22.47 -12.22
C GLU A 475 10.46 -21.75 -12.52
N PRO A 476 9.45 -22.42 -13.11
CA PRO A 476 8.15 -21.82 -13.32
C PRO A 476 7.62 -21.39 -11.97
N THR A 477 7.51 -20.07 -11.79
CA THR A 477 6.97 -19.43 -10.58
C THR A 477 5.72 -20.21 -10.19
N LEU A 478 5.77 -20.94 -9.06
CA LEU A 478 4.64 -21.67 -8.50
C LEU A 478 3.49 -20.68 -8.24
N GLN A 479 2.70 -20.45 -9.27
CA GLN A 479 1.41 -19.79 -9.22
C GLN A 479 0.36 -20.88 -9.02
N SER A 480 -0.54 -20.63 -8.06
CA SER A 480 -1.64 -21.47 -7.60
C SER A 480 -1.26 -22.53 -6.56
N GLY A 481 -2.05 -22.58 -5.48
CA GLY A 481 -1.77 -23.37 -4.29
C GLY A 481 -1.66 -24.86 -4.58
N SER A 482 -0.46 -25.39 -4.37
CA SER A 482 -0.23 -26.81 -4.15
C SER A 482 0.96 -26.93 -3.20
N LYS A 483 0.71 -27.48 -2.02
CA LYS A 483 1.77 -27.86 -1.08
C LYS A 483 2.50 -29.06 -1.66
N THR A 484 3.70 -28.85 -2.18
CA THR A 484 4.70 -29.91 -2.25
C THR A 484 6.03 -29.35 -1.76
N SER A 485 6.35 -29.77 -0.54
CA SER A 485 7.58 -29.50 0.19
C SER A 485 8.78 -30.09 -0.56
N ALA A 486 9.66 -29.22 -1.05
CA ALA A 486 11.02 -29.60 -1.45
C ALA A 486 11.92 -29.60 -0.20
N TYR A 487 11.70 -30.58 0.68
CA TYR A 487 12.66 -31.03 1.69
C TYR A 487 12.53 -32.56 1.78
N SER A 488 12.95 -33.24 0.71
CA SER A 488 13.09 -34.69 0.70
C SER A 488 14.50 -35.05 0.24
N SER A 489 15.48 -34.69 1.07
CA SER A 489 16.87 -35.11 0.90
C SER A 489 17.68 -35.02 2.19
N TYR A 490 17.09 -35.45 3.32
CA TYR A 490 17.85 -35.81 4.52
C TYR A 490 17.13 -36.97 5.24
N GLN A 491 17.35 -38.20 4.77
CA GLN A 491 17.05 -39.41 5.55
C GLN A 491 18.27 -39.71 6.42
N ALA A 492 18.18 -39.36 7.71
CA ALA A 492 19.05 -39.91 8.74
C ALA A 492 18.46 -41.23 9.27
N PRO A 493 19.26 -42.26 9.58
CA PRO A 493 18.75 -43.56 10.01
C PRO A 493 18.19 -43.49 11.44
N ALA A 494 16.96 -43.98 11.61
CA ALA A 494 16.27 -44.01 12.90
C ALA A 494 16.84 -45.09 13.84
N PRO A 495 17.01 -44.81 15.14
CA PRO A 495 17.25 -45.85 16.13
C PRO A 495 15.94 -46.47 16.64
N HIS A 496 15.94 -47.79 16.72
CA HIS A 496 14.88 -48.65 17.26
C HIS A 496 14.64 -48.42 18.77
N HIS A 497 13.37 -48.28 19.20
CA HIS A 497 12.70 -49.09 20.26
C HIS A 497 11.31 -48.51 20.68
N PRO A 498 10.43 -49.29 21.35
CA PRO A 498 9.10 -49.61 20.81
C PRO A 498 7.90 -48.90 21.45
N GLN A 499 6.77 -49.10 20.77
CA GLN A 499 5.41 -48.61 21.03
C GLN A 499 4.85 -48.94 22.42
N ALA A 500 4.18 -47.97 23.03
CA ALA A 500 3.10 -48.19 23.98
C ALA A 500 1.84 -47.47 23.49
N GLN A 501 0.80 -48.26 23.20
CA GLN A 501 -0.54 -47.81 22.84
C GLN A 501 -1.26 -47.24 24.06
N VAL A 502 -1.94 -46.09 23.94
CA VAL A 502 -3.19 -45.84 24.68
C VAL A 502 -4.13 -45.00 23.80
N SER A 503 -5.34 -45.53 23.68
CA SER A 503 -6.48 -45.08 22.86
C SER A 503 -7.25 -43.91 23.50
N SER A 504 -7.72 -42.98 22.64
CA SER A 504 -9.04 -42.27 22.53
C SER A 504 -9.85 -41.87 23.80
N PRO A 505 -10.84 -40.92 23.79
CA PRO A 505 -11.62 -40.44 22.62
C PRO A 505 -12.03 -38.94 22.60
N SER A 506 -12.57 -38.54 21.45
CA SER A 506 -13.35 -37.33 21.18
C SER A 506 -14.70 -37.33 21.89
N PHE A 507 -15.19 -36.16 22.33
CA PHE A 507 -16.61 -35.94 22.60
C PHE A 507 -17.10 -34.56 22.13
N ARG A 508 -18.43 -34.54 21.97
CA ARG A 508 -19.27 -33.83 21.02
C ARG A 508 -20.03 -32.71 21.71
N ARG A 509 -20.30 -31.65 20.94
CA ARG A 509 -21.19 -30.51 21.23
C ARG A 509 -22.62 -30.93 21.64
N GLN A 510 -23.18 -30.30 22.68
CA GLN A 510 -24.63 -30.17 22.91
C GLN A 510 -24.97 -28.78 23.49
N GLN A 511 -26.02 -28.16 22.94
CA GLN A 511 -26.72 -26.96 23.41
C GLN A 511 -27.86 -27.36 24.37
N ALA A 512 -28.15 -26.53 25.39
CA ALA A 512 -29.52 -26.17 25.82
C ALA A 512 -29.54 -25.15 26.99
N SER A 513 -30.16 -24.00 26.72
CA SER A 513 -31.13 -23.18 27.50
C SER A 513 -31.05 -22.90 29.03
N SER A 514 -31.08 -21.58 29.32
CA SER A 514 -31.93 -20.82 30.28
C SER A 514 -31.87 -21.07 31.81
N ASN A 515 -31.35 -20.08 32.56
CA ASN A 515 -32.05 -19.26 33.58
C ASN A 515 -31.04 -18.62 34.57
N SER A 516 -31.14 -17.29 34.75
CA SER A 516 -30.39 -16.47 35.73
C SER A 516 -31.06 -16.50 37.13
N PRO A 517 -30.59 -15.78 38.18
CA PRO A 517 -29.28 -15.15 38.48
C PRO A 517 -28.74 -15.54 39.88
N ILE A 518 -27.55 -15.06 40.31
CA ILE A 518 -27.22 -14.52 41.66
C ILE A 518 -25.69 -14.29 41.85
N VAL A 519 -25.33 -13.01 42.02
CA VAL A 519 -24.45 -12.39 43.04
C VAL A 519 -22.93 -12.75 43.15
N SER A 520 -22.14 -11.71 42.81
CA SER A 520 -20.90 -11.19 43.44
C SER A 520 -19.65 -12.07 43.65
N ARG A 521 -18.50 -11.60 43.13
CA ARG A 521 -17.41 -11.04 43.98
C ARG A 521 -16.29 -10.42 43.14
N ARG A 522 -15.98 -9.15 43.45
CA ARG A 522 -14.70 -8.46 43.18
C ARG A 522 -13.54 -9.16 43.91
N ARG A 523 -12.37 -9.18 43.27
CA ARG A 523 -10.99 -9.07 43.82
C ARG A 523 -10.07 -9.06 42.59
N ARG A 524 -9.05 -8.23 42.44
CA ARG A 524 -8.50 -7.07 43.13
C ARG A 524 -7.57 -6.44 42.10
#